data_AF-A0A261AHS3-F1
#
_entry.id   AF-A0A261AHS3-F1
#
_cell.length_a   1.000
_cell.length_b   1.000
_cell.length_c   1.000
_cell.angle_alpha   90.00
_cell.angle_beta   90.00
_cell.angle_gamma   90.00
#
_symmetry.space_group_name_H-M   'P 1'
#
loop_
_entity.id
_entity.type
_entity.pdbx_description
1 polymer ?
#
loop_
_entity_poly.entity_id
_entity_poly.type
_entity_poly.pdbx_seq_one_letter_code
_entity_poly.pdbx_strand_id
1 'polypeptide(L)'
;MSQYDNMLIYQYYEQALEDIANGVTRMDRTIAEIRSEMMTLIPQEDINTKWQAVIRRLELLSLVFYVSVLFTTMYLFFYHDWYCAIGHNPCGQSNLKCPWMAHTPDDPHCEHNSYN
;
A
#
# COMPACT_ATOMS: atom_id res chain seq x y z
N MET A 1 -25.79 0.01 -72.06
CA MET A 1 -24.48 -0.66 -71.92
C MET A 1 -23.78 -0.31 -70.60
N SER A 2 -23.86 0.94 -70.12
CA SER A 2 -23.23 1.42 -68.87
C SER A 2 -23.75 0.83 -67.54
N GLN A 3 -24.98 0.32 -67.49
CA GLN A 3 -25.59 -0.18 -66.24
C GLN A 3 -25.12 -1.60 -65.89
N TYR A 4 -24.77 -2.41 -66.90
CA TYR A 4 -24.24 -3.77 -66.71
C TYR A 4 -22.77 -3.74 -66.26
N ASP A 5 -21.96 -2.84 -66.82
CA ASP A 5 -20.57 -2.64 -66.38
C ASP A 5 -20.48 -2.17 -64.93
N ASN A 6 -21.35 -1.26 -64.50
CA ASN A 6 -21.41 -0.85 -63.10
C ASN A 6 -21.76 -2.03 -62.18
N MET A 7 -22.74 -2.86 -62.55
CA MET A 7 -23.16 -4.01 -61.76
C MET A 7 -22.04 -5.04 -61.56
N LEU A 8 -21.23 -5.26 -62.60
CA LEU A 8 -20.10 -6.20 -62.56
C LEU A 8 -18.94 -5.66 -61.72
N ILE A 9 -18.70 -4.35 -61.75
CA ILE A 9 -17.75 -3.67 -60.87
C ILE A 9 -18.18 -3.79 -59.40
N TYR A 10 -19.46 -3.58 -59.09
CA TYR A 10 -19.95 -3.74 -57.72
C TYR A 10 -19.79 -5.17 -57.18
N GLN A 11 -20.08 -6.19 -58.00
CA GLN A 11 -19.84 -7.59 -57.61
C GLN A 11 -18.37 -7.89 -57.35
N TYR A 12 -17.46 -7.34 -58.15
CA TYR A 12 -16.02 -7.52 -57.94
C TYR A 12 -15.55 -6.89 -56.62
N TYR A 13 -16.06 -5.69 -56.29
CA TYR A 13 -15.76 -5.04 -55.02
C TYR A 13 -16.33 -5.78 -53.81
N GLU A 14 -17.57 -6.27 -53.89
CA GLU A 14 -18.18 -7.09 -52.83
C GLU A 14 -17.38 -8.37 -52.58
N GLN A 15 -17.03 -9.10 -53.64
CA GLN A 15 -16.23 -10.32 -53.54
C GLN A 15 -14.86 -10.06 -52.90
N ALA A 16 -14.18 -8.98 -53.32
CA ALA A 16 -12.89 -8.61 -52.74
C ALA A 16 -13.00 -8.22 -51.27
N LEU A 17 -14.08 -7.55 -50.86
CA LEU A 17 -14.32 -7.20 -49.47
C LEU A 17 -14.63 -8.44 -48.62
N GLU A 18 -15.40 -9.39 -49.16
CA GLU A 18 -15.71 -10.65 -48.49
C GLU A 18 -14.44 -11.50 -48.28
N ASP A 19 -13.57 -11.57 -49.29
CA ASP A 19 -12.28 -12.27 -49.19
C ASP A 19 -11.35 -11.63 -48.15
N ILE A 20 -11.32 -10.30 -48.07
CA ILE A 20 -10.56 -9.57 -47.05
C ILE A 20 -11.15 -9.83 -45.66
N ALA A 21 -12.47 -9.78 -45.50
CA ALA A 21 -13.14 -10.04 -44.22
C ALA A 21 -12.89 -11.48 -43.73
N ASN A 22 -12.94 -12.44 -44.64
CA ASN A 22 -12.60 -13.84 -44.38
C ASN A 22 -11.10 -14.01 -44.05
N GLY A 23 -10.23 -13.25 -44.71
CA GLY A 23 -8.80 -13.19 -44.39
C GLY A 23 -8.55 -12.68 -42.96
N VAL A 24 -9.18 -11.56 -42.59
CA VAL A 24 -9.03 -10.93 -41.27
C VAL A 24 -9.55 -11.84 -40.16
N THR A 25 -10.71 -12.49 -40.35
CA THR A 25 -11.25 -13.43 -39.35
C THR A 25 -10.36 -14.66 -39.16
N ARG A 26 -9.71 -15.15 -40.21
CA ARG A 26 -8.72 -16.25 -40.10
C ARG A 26 -7.46 -15.79 -39.38
N MET A 27 -6.99 -14.57 -39.66
CA MET A 27 -5.86 -13.98 -38.94
C MET A 27 -6.16 -13.81 -37.45
N ASP A 28 -7.34 -13.30 -37.10
CA ASP A 28 -7.76 -13.10 -35.71
C ASP A 28 -7.79 -14.43 -34.95
N ARG A 29 -8.32 -15.48 -35.59
CA ARG A 29 -8.29 -16.85 -35.04
C ARG A 29 -6.86 -17.36 -34.81
N THR A 30 -5.96 -17.13 -35.76
CA THR A 30 -4.55 -17.56 -35.65
C THR A 30 -3.84 -16.81 -34.51
N ILE A 31 -4.11 -15.51 -34.36
CA ILE A 31 -3.58 -14.68 -33.28
C ILE A 31 -4.11 -15.16 -31.92
N ALA A 32 -5.39 -15.52 -31.83
CA ALA A 32 -5.97 -16.08 -30.62
C ALA A 32 -5.33 -17.42 -30.24
N GLU A 33 -5.08 -18.29 -31.22
CA GLU A 33 -4.38 -19.57 -31.02
C GLU A 33 -2.95 -19.35 -30.52
N ILE A 34 -2.16 -18.51 -31.18
CA ILE A 34 -0.80 -18.12 -30.74
C ILE A 34 -0.80 -17.54 -29.33
N ARG A 35 -1.77 -16.66 -29.02
CA ARG A 35 -1.88 -16.06 -27.69
C ARG A 35 -2.15 -17.12 -26.62
N SER A 36 -3.00 -18.10 -26.93
CA SER A 36 -3.31 -19.18 -25.99
C SER A 36 -2.10 -20.09 -25.76
N GLU A 37 -1.36 -20.44 -26.82
CA GLU A 37 -0.10 -21.19 -26.71
C GLU A 37 0.96 -20.38 -25.95
N MET A 38 1.08 -19.08 -26.21
CA MET A 38 2.01 -18.22 -25.47
C MET A 38 1.65 -18.14 -23.97
N MET A 39 0.36 -18.12 -23.63
CA MET A 39 -0.08 -18.17 -22.22
C MET A 39 0.24 -19.50 -21.54
N THR A 40 0.31 -20.62 -22.27
CA THR A 40 0.73 -21.90 -21.69
C THR A 40 2.25 -22.01 -21.53
N LEU A 41 3.02 -21.31 -22.39
CA LEU A 41 4.48 -21.21 -22.24
C LEU A 41 4.92 -20.24 -21.14
N ILE A 42 4.08 -19.26 -20.75
CA ILE A 42 4.34 -18.43 -19.59
C ILE A 42 3.98 -19.23 -18.34
N PRO A 43 4.95 -19.59 -17.47
CA PRO A 43 4.65 -20.29 -16.23
C PRO A 43 3.86 -19.33 -15.31
N GLN A 44 2.53 -19.37 -15.41
CA GLN A 44 1.58 -18.67 -14.53
C GLN A 44 1.90 -18.92 -13.04
N GLU A 45 2.39 -20.11 -12.74
CA GLU A 45 2.83 -20.53 -11.40
C GLU A 45 4.01 -19.68 -10.90
N ASP A 46 4.98 -19.37 -11.76
CA ASP A 46 6.18 -18.63 -11.40
C ASP A 46 5.88 -17.13 -11.19
N ILE A 47 4.88 -16.59 -11.91
CA ILE A 47 4.41 -15.21 -11.72
C ILE A 47 3.64 -15.09 -10.40
N ASN A 48 2.68 -15.97 -10.14
CA ASN A 48 1.89 -15.93 -8.90
C ASN A 48 2.74 -16.18 -7.66
N THR A 49 3.69 -17.12 -7.71
CA THR A 49 4.60 -17.38 -6.58
C THR A 49 5.54 -16.19 -6.31
N LYS A 50 6.06 -15.53 -7.35
CA LYS A 50 6.86 -14.30 -7.19
C LYS A 50 6.05 -13.16 -6.58
N TRP A 51 4.81 -12.94 -7.04
CA TRP A 51 3.93 -11.91 -6.47
C TRP A 51 3.57 -12.22 -5.01
N GLN A 52 3.27 -13.47 -4.67
CA GLN A 52 3.06 -13.88 -3.28
C GLN A 52 4.29 -13.66 -2.40
N ALA A 53 5.49 -13.92 -2.93
CA ALA A 53 6.73 -13.67 -2.19
C ALA A 53 6.94 -12.17 -1.92
N VAL A 54 6.62 -11.30 -2.89
CA VAL A 54 6.67 -9.84 -2.72
C VAL A 54 5.65 -9.38 -1.68
N ILE A 55 4.41 -9.86 -1.77
CA ILE A 55 3.34 -9.52 -0.80
C ILE A 55 3.76 -9.90 0.61
N ARG A 56 4.28 -11.13 0.81
CA ARG A 56 4.75 -11.60 2.13
C ARG A 56 5.93 -10.78 2.67
N ARG A 57 6.86 -10.34 1.82
CA ARG A 57 7.95 -9.44 2.23
C ARG A 57 7.44 -8.07 2.65
N LEU A 58 6.44 -7.54 1.93
CA LEU A 58 5.83 -6.25 2.23
C LEU A 58 5.03 -6.29 3.54
N GLU A 59 4.34 -7.41 3.80
CA GLU A 59 3.64 -7.67 5.07
C GLU A 59 4.61 -7.73 6.25
N LEU A 60 5.77 -8.36 6.08
CA LEU A 60 6.78 -8.44 7.14
C LEU A 60 7.40 -7.06 7.42
N LEU A 61 7.66 -6.26 6.38
CA LEU A 61 8.14 -4.88 6.51
C LEU A 61 7.12 -3.97 7.20
N SER A 62 5.84 -4.07 6.83
CA SER A 62 4.79 -3.27 7.47
C SER A 62 4.59 -3.67 8.93
N LEU A 63 4.71 -4.96 9.26
CA LEU A 63 4.66 -5.45 10.64
C LEU A 63 5.83 -4.93 11.48
N VAL A 64 7.06 -5.01 10.95
CA VAL A 64 8.24 -4.45 11.63
C VAL A 64 8.09 -2.95 11.85
N PHE A 65 7.62 -2.21 10.84
CA PHE A 65 7.35 -0.78 10.96
C PHE A 65 6.32 -0.51 12.07
N TYR A 66 5.20 -1.22 12.08
CA TYR A 66 4.14 -1.02 13.07
C TYR A 66 4.63 -1.29 14.50
N VAL A 67 5.31 -2.42 14.70
CA VAL A 67 5.89 -2.79 15.99
C VAL A 67 6.94 -1.76 16.43
N SER A 68 7.80 -1.29 15.50
CA SER A 68 8.80 -0.27 15.81
C SER A 68 8.18 1.06 16.24
N VAL A 69 7.08 1.48 15.61
CA VAL A 69 6.36 2.70 15.98
C VAL A 69 5.74 2.54 17.36
N LEU A 70 5.12 1.39 17.67
CA LEU A 70 4.58 1.12 19.01
C LEU A 70 5.65 1.15 20.11
N PHE A 71 6.79 0.52 19.87
CA PHE A 71 7.91 0.57 20.83
C PHE A 71 8.45 1.99 20.99
N THR A 72 8.57 2.73 19.89
CA THR A 72 9.04 4.11 19.90
C THR A 72 8.07 5.00 20.68
N THR A 73 6.76 4.89 20.44
CA THR A 73 5.76 5.68 21.17
C THR A 73 5.76 5.32 22.65
N MET A 74 5.75 4.03 23.03
CA MET A 74 5.90 3.63 24.43
C MET A 74 7.17 4.22 25.05
N TYR A 75 8.31 4.09 24.38
CA TYR A 75 9.58 4.64 24.85
C TYR A 75 9.50 6.16 25.07
N LEU A 76 8.93 6.92 24.12
CA LEU A 76 8.77 8.36 24.26
C LEU A 76 7.87 8.74 25.44
N PHE A 77 6.76 8.02 25.65
CA PHE A 77 5.88 8.24 26.81
C PHE A 77 6.61 8.01 28.12
N PHE A 78 7.27 6.85 28.28
CA PHE A 78 8.03 6.57 29.50
C PHE A 78 9.22 7.49 29.69
N TYR A 79 9.93 7.83 28.61
CA TYR A 79 11.04 8.77 28.67
C TYR A 79 10.58 10.16 29.10
N HIS A 80 9.44 10.61 28.60
CA HIS A 80 8.83 11.88 28.99
C HIS A 80 8.42 11.88 30.47
N ASP A 81 7.70 10.85 30.93
CA ASP A 81 7.32 10.73 32.35
C ASP A 81 8.53 10.60 33.27
N TRP A 82 9.55 9.82 32.88
CA TRP A 82 10.83 9.74 33.58
C TRP A 82 11.54 11.09 33.65
N TYR A 83 11.60 11.82 32.53
CA TYR A 83 12.21 13.14 32.44
C TYR A 83 11.47 14.21 33.24
N CYS A 84 10.18 13.98 33.50
CA CYS A 84 9.35 14.77 34.39
C CYS A 84 9.55 14.40 35.87
N ALA A 85 9.70 13.10 36.17
CA ALA A 85 9.87 12.59 37.53
C ALA A 85 11.23 12.93 38.13
N ILE A 86 12.30 12.95 37.33
CA ILE A 86 13.63 13.35 37.79
C ILE A 86 13.57 14.80 38.31
N GLY A 87 13.85 14.98 39.60
CA GLY A 87 13.91 16.29 40.24
C GLY A 87 12.56 16.92 40.53
N HIS A 88 11.45 16.16 40.41
CA HIS A 88 10.13 16.63 40.85
C HIS A 88 10.11 16.76 42.37
N ASN A 89 9.76 17.95 42.87
CA ASN A 89 9.56 18.20 44.29
C ASN A 89 8.06 18.38 44.55
N PRO A 90 7.36 17.41 45.19
CA PRO A 90 5.93 17.50 45.46
C PRO A 90 5.56 18.65 46.42
N CYS A 91 6.54 19.11 47.22
CA CYS A 91 6.42 20.23 48.16
C CYS A 91 6.82 21.59 47.55
N GLY A 92 7.27 21.63 46.28
CA GLY A 92 7.88 22.80 45.63
C GLY A 92 6.87 23.78 45.03
N GLN A 93 7.19 24.43 43.91
CA GLN A 93 6.19 25.07 43.05
C GLN A 93 5.78 24.12 41.92
N SER A 94 4.61 24.38 41.30
CA SER A 94 4.13 23.58 40.18
C SER A 94 5.14 23.56 39.04
N ASN A 95 5.45 22.36 38.54
CA ASN A 95 6.45 22.18 37.50
C ASN A 95 5.85 22.54 36.14
N LEU A 96 6.23 23.69 35.58
CA LEU A 96 5.77 24.18 34.27
C LEU A 96 6.09 23.21 33.11
N LYS A 97 7.08 22.33 33.32
CA LYS A 97 7.50 21.32 32.35
C LYS A 97 6.49 20.18 32.24
N CYS A 98 5.81 19.84 33.34
CA CYS A 98 4.96 18.66 33.46
C CYS A 98 3.71 18.93 34.33
N PRO A 99 2.75 19.72 33.82
CA PRO A 99 1.60 20.21 34.59
C PRO A 99 0.61 19.12 35.05
N TRP A 100 0.65 17.91 34.48
CA TRP A 100 -0.18 16.78 34.91
C TRP A 100 0.39 16.04 36.14
N MET A 101 1.61 16.37 36.57
CA MET A 101 2.25 15.71 37.70
C MET A 101 1.74 16.32 39.02
N ALA A 102 1.24 15.47 39.92
CA ALA A 102 0.60 15.92 41.15
C ALA A 102 1.55 16.75 42.03
N HIS A 103 1.04 17.88 42.51
CA HIS A 103 1.72 18.79 43.43
C HIS A 103 0.86 18.88 44.69
N THR A 104 1.47 18.63 45.86
CA THR A 104 0.77 18.53 47.15
C THR A 104 1.54 19.34 48.20
N PRO A 105 1.53 20.67 48.09
CA PRO A 105 2.32 21.54 48.97
C PRO A 105 1.78 21.56 50.41
N ASP A 106 0.49 21.28 50.58
CA ASP A 106 -0.22 21.28 51.88
C ASP A 106 -0.19 19.91 52.58
N ASP A 107 0.59 18.95 52.06
CA ASP A 107 0.76 17.65 52.71
C ASP A 107 1.58 17.83 54.01
N PRO A 108 1.15 17.29 55.17
CA PRO A 108 1.89 17.38 56.43
C PRO A 108 3.34 16.85 56.34
N HIS A 109 3.66 16.00 55.35
CA HIS A 109 5.05 15.60 55.08
C HIS A 109 5.93 16.75 54.53
N CYS A 110 5.34 17.78 53.93
CA CYS A 110 6.04 18.94 53.38
C CYS A 110 6.32 20.03 54.44
N GLU A 111 5.52 20.13 55.51
CA GLU A 111 5.73 21.09 56.60
C GLU A 111 7.03 20.82 57.39
N HIS A 112 7.46 19.55 57.47
CA HIS A 112 8.61 19.17 58.31
C HIS A 112 9.98 19.56 57.72
N ASN A 113 10.05 19.89 56.43
CA ASN A 113 11.29 20.27 55.72
C ASN A 113 11.55 21.78 55.68
N SER A 114 10.72 22.60 56.35
CA SER A 114 10.82 24.07 56.33
C SER A 114 11.80 24.68 57.34
N TYR A 115 12.52 23.85 58.12
CA TYR A 115 13.48 24.28 59.15
C TYR A 115 14.92 23.76 58.91
N ASN A 116 15.44 23.88 57.70
CA ASN A 116 16.88 23.77 57.45
C ASN A 116 17.33 24.80 56.40
#